data_AF-A0A537HEY4-F1
#
_entry.id   AF-A0A537HEY4-F1
#
_cell.length_a   1.000
_cell.length_b   1.000
_cell.length_c   1.000
_cell.angle_alpha   90.00
_cell.angle_beta   90.00
_cell.angle_gamma   90.00
#
_symmetry.space_group_name_H-M   'P 1'
#
loop_
_entity.id
_entity.type
_entity.pdbx_description
1 polymer ?
#
loop_
_entity_poly.entity_id
_entity_poly.type
_entity_poly.pdbx_seq_one_letter_code
_entity_poly.pdbx_strand_id
1 'polypeptide(L)'
;MKWDDLDRLLSFINTVVKEKRRDSKAGLYAGFDEKVTREEEAEWLAHTLVEMDRGDVINSIAEISGKIIANGEVTRGKYKDTRRHGHMGLTTISKYRGQGIGRRIIDSRPRKPESRTKDHRSRVSRPERNGQTSL
;
A
#
# COMPACT_ATOMS: atom_id res chain seq x y z
N MET A 1 7.76 9.89 -4.33
CA MET A 1 7.95 10.47 -2.99
C MET A 1 9.43 10.61 -2.73
N LYS A 2 9.86 11.76 -2.23
CA LYS A 2 11.25 12.10 -1.91
C LYS A 2 11.28 13.15 -0.80
N TRP A 3 12.46 13.44 -0.27
CA TRP A 3 12.66 14.46 0.76
C TRP A 3 12.09 15.83 0.40
N ASP A 4 12.22 16.26 -0.86
CA ASP A 4 11.67 17.54 -1.35
C ASP A 4 10.13 17.62 -1.30
N ASP A 5 9.44 16.51 -1.04
CA ASP A 5 7.99 16.47 -0.92
C ASP A 5 7.52 16.81 0.51
N LEU A 6 8.42 16.90 1.51
CA LEU A 6 8.10 17.09 2.92
C LEU A 6 7.10 18.21 3.18
N ASP A 7 7.38 19.43 2.72
CA ASP A 7 6.51 20.58 3.01
C ASP A 7 5.15 20.46 2.30
N ARG A 8 5.12 19.78 1.15
CA ARG A 8 3.88 19.51 0.38
C ARG A 8 3.04 18.42 1.04
N LEU A 9 3.68 17.39 1.60
CA LEU A 9 3.06 16.32 2.38
C LEU A 9 2.50 16.87 3.70
N LEU A 10 3.27 17.69 4.41
CA LEU A 10 2.85 18.39 5.62
C LEU A 10 1.60 19.26 5.36
N SER A 11 1.58 19.98 4.24
CA SER A 11 0.41 20.77 3.82
C SER A 11 -0.81 19.88 3.55
N PHE A 12 -0.60 18.72 2.91
CA PHE A 12 -1.64 17.75 2.62
C PHE A 12 -2.23 17.16 3.91
N ILE A 13 -1.43 16.59 4.80
CA ILE A 13 -1.92 15.93 6.02
C ILE A 13 -2.67 16.91 6.92
N ASN A 14 -2.15 18.14 7.06
CA ASN A 14 -2.82 19.18 7.84
C ASN A 14 -4.13 19.67 7.20
N THR A 15 -4.25 19.58 5.87
CA THR A 15 -5.55 19.79 5.21
C THR A 15 -6.53 18.69 5.59
N VAL A 16 -6.10 17.42 5.58
CA VAL A 16 -6.94 16.26 5.92
C VAL A 16 -7.37 16.30 7.39
N VAL A 17 -6.46 16.59 8.33
CA VAL A 17 -6.78 16.76 9.76
C VAL A 17 -7.83 17.86 9.95
N LYS A 18 -7.68 18.99 9.26
CA LYS A 18 -8.66 20.09 9.32
C LYS A 18 -10.04 19.66 8.81
N GLU A 19 -10.09 18.85 7.75
CA GLU A 19 -11.34 18.27 7.25
C GLU A 19 -11.98 17.33 8.27
N LYS A 20 -11.20 16.40 8.84
CA LYS A 20 -11.65 15.45 9.87
C LYS A 20 -12.24 16.17 11.09
N ARG A 21 -11.61 17.26 11.53
CA ARG A 21 -12.12 18.08 12.65
C ARG A 21 -13.43 18.80 12.33
N ARG A 22 -13.66 19.17 11.06
CA ARG A 22 -14.90 19.83 10.62
C ARG A 22 -16.03 18.84 10.41
N ASP A 23 -15.71 17.62 10.01
CA ASP A 23 -16.67 16.56 9.74
C ASP A 23 -16.18 15.24 10.34
N SER A 24 -16.49 15.04 11.62
CA SER A 24 -16.17 13.82 12.36
C SER A 24 -16.90 12.58 11.84
N LYS A 25 -17.94 12.75 11.01
CA LYS A 25 -18.72 11.66 10.42
C LYS A 25 -18.15 11.20 9.07
N ALA A 26 -17.19 11.93 8.49
CA ALA A 26 -16.61 11.61 7.20
C ALA A 26 -15.76 10.32 7.17
N GLY A 27 -15.58 9.64 8.31
CA GLY A 27 -14.80 8.40 8.40
C GLY A 27 -13.33 8.58 8.00
N LEU A 28 -12.81 9.81 8.07
CA LEU A 28 -11.46 10.12 7.62
C LEU A 28 -10.42 9.56 8.59
N TYR A 29 -9.59 8.66 8.06
CA TYR A 29 -8.43 8.17 8.76
C TYR A 29 -7.21 9.03 8.39
N ALA A 30 -6.81 9.89 9.31
CA ALA A 30 -5.58 10.68 9.20
C ALA A 30 -4.46 10.17 10.11
N GLY A 31 -4.74 9.19 10.98
CA GLY A 31 -3.83 8.78 12.06
C GLY A 31 -3.72 9.78 13.22
N PHE A 32 -4.09 11.05 12.99
CA PHE A 32 -4.00 12.14 13.96
C PHE A 32 -5.34 12.88 14.12
N ASP A 33 -5.54 13.47 15.29
CA ASP A 33 -6.67 14.37 15.60
C ASP A 33 -6.27 15.85 15.60
N GLU A 34 -4.96 16.12 15.64
CA GLU A 34 -4.37 17.45 15.71
C GLU A 34 -3.42 17.72 14.55
N LYS A 35 -3.02 18.99 14.42
CA LYS A 35 -2.15 19.46 13.35
C LYS A 35 -0.78 18.80 13.52
N VAL A 36 -0.32 18.11 12.48
CA VAL A 36 1.00 17.48 12.42
C VAL A 36 2.06 18.56 12.25
N THR A 37 3.13 18.46 13.03
CA THR A 37 4.32 19.31 12.96
C THR A 37 5.23 18.90 11.81
N ARG A 38 6.18 19.76 11.45
CA ARG A 38 7.12 19.46 10.37
C ARG A 38 8.07 18.32 10.78
N GLU A 39 8.43 18.27 12.04
CA GLU A 39 9.30 17.27 12.65
C GLU A 39 8.65 15.89 12.61
N GLU A 40 7.40 15.77 13.06
CA GLU A 40 6.63 14.51 12.99
C GLU A 40 6.48 14.02 11.54
N GLU A 41 6.18 14.91 10.60
CA GLU A 41 6.07 14.54 9.19
C GLU A 41 7.44 14.14 8.59
N ALA A 42 8.52 14.77 9.02
CA ALA A 42 9.87 14.43 8.59
C ALA A 42 10.29 13.05 9.10
N GLU A 43 9.95 12.71 10.35
CA GLU A 43 10.17 11.38 10.93
C GLU A 43 9.35 10.32 10.17
N TRP A 44 8.07 10.59 9.90
CA TRP A 44 7.23 9.71 9.09
C TRP A 44 7.80 9.50 7.68
N LEU A 45 8.27 10.57 7.03
CA LEU A 45 8.85 10.50 5.69
C LEU A 45 10.17 9.71 5.68
N ALA A 46 11.05 9.93 6.66
CA ALA A 46 12.28 9.14 6.83
C ALA A 46 11.98 7.65 6.92
N HIS A 47 11.07 7.27 7.82
CA HIS A 47 10.70 5.87 8.02
C HIS A 47 10.10 5.27 6.74
N THR A 48 9.17 5.98 6.11
CA THR A 48 8.51 5.56 4.87
C THR A 48 9.51 5.33 3.74
N LEU A 49 10.49 6.23 3.56
CA LEU A 49 11.53 6.08 2.53
C LEU A 49 12.40 4.83 2.76
N VAL A 50 12.75 4.52 4.01
CA VAL A 50 13.48 3.29 4.37
C VAL A 50 12.65 2.04 4.09
N GLU A 51 11.36 2.04 4.41
CA GLU A 51 10.47 0.90 4.11
C GLU A 51 10.20 0.72 2.62
N MET A 52 10.17 1.82 1.86
CA MET A 52 10.09 1.80 0.40
C MET A 52 11.34 1.17 -0.22
N ASP A 53 12.54 1.54 0.28
CA ASP A 53 13.81 0.97 -0.17
C ASP A 53 13.87 -0.56 0.09
N ARG A 54 13.37 -1.00 1.25
CA ARG A 54 13.23 -2.44 1.57
C ARG A 54 12.15 -3.16 0.76
N GLY A 55 11.28 -2.41 0.08
CA GLY A 55 10.15 -2.95 -0.68
C GLY A 55 9.00 -3.49 0.18
N ASP A 56 8.93 -3.03 1.44
CA ASP A 56 7.87 -3.36 2.40
C ASP A 56 6.68 -2.40 2.27
N VAL A 57 6.93 -1.17 1.81
CA VAL A 57 5.91 -0.16 1.51
C VAL A 57 5.98 0.28 0.06
N ILE A 58 4.82 0.45 -0.56
CA ILE A 58 4.68 1.22 -1.81
C ILE A 58 3.82 2.43 -1.50
N ASN A 59 4.37 3.63 -1.69
CA ASN A 59 3.62 4.87 -1.53
C ASN A 59 3.51 5.64 -2.86
N SER A 60 2.30 6.11 -3.15
CA SER A 60 1.95 6.85 -4.35
C SER A 60 1.22 8.14 -3.98
N ILE A 61 1.64 9.25 -4.56
CA ILE A 61 0.99 10.56 -4.39
C ILE A 61 0.31 10.99 -5.69
N ALA A 62 -0.80 11.73 -5.58
CA ALA A 62 -1.37 12.47 -6.69
C ALA A 62 -1.17 13.96 -6.48
N GLU A 63 -0.70 14.64 -7.53
CA GLU A 63 -0.38 16.07 -7.51
C GLU A 63 -1.18 16.82 -8.59
N ILE A 64 -1.67 18.01 -8.24
CA ILE A 64 -2.23 18.99 -9.19
C ILE A 64 -1.60 20.35 -8.87
N SER A 65 -0.95 20.96 -9.85
CA SER A 65 -0.35 22.31 -9.76
C SER A 65 0.58 22.47 -8.56
N GLY A 66 1.52 21.54 -8.34
CA GLY A 66 2.47 21.61 -7.22
C GLY A 66 1.90 21.18 -5.87
N LYS A 67 0.59 20.86 -5.78
CA LYS A 67 -0.06 20.48 -4.53
C LYS A 67 -0.40 19.00 -4.52
N ILE A 68 0.01 18.31 -3.45
CA ILE A 68 -0.42 16.94 -3.16
C ILE A 68 -1.89 16.95 -2.76
N ILE A 69 -2.70 16.18 -3.48
CA ILE A 69 -4.16 16.12 -3.29
C ILE A 69 -4.64 14.76 -2.80
N ALA A 70 -3.82 13.73 -2.95
CA ALA A 70 -4.06 12.39 -2.43
C ALA A 70 -2.75 11.66 -2.14
N ASN A 71 -2.80 10.76 -1.17
CA ASN A 71 -1.75 9.82 -0.82
C ASN A 71 -2.39 8.43 -0.73
N GLY A 72 -1.76 7.45 -1.38
CA GLY A 72 -2.10 6.05 -1.25
C GLY A 72 -0.87 5.25 -0.85
N GLU A 73 -1.04 4.41 0.17
CA GLU A 73 0.02 3.54 0.66
C GLU A 73 -0.44 2.09 0.64
N VAL A 74 0.51 1.18 0.43
CA VAL A 74 0.30 -0.22 0.71
C VAL A 74 1.49 -0.78 1.45
N THR A 75 1.21 -1.34 2.61
CA THR A 75 2.18 -1.98 3.48
C THR A 75 2.06 -3.49 3.38
N ARG A 76 3.19 -4.18 3.38
CA ARG A 76 3.26 -5.65 3.44
C ARG A 76 3.22 -6.11 4.89
N GLY A 77 2.56 -7.23 5.19
CA GLY A 77 2.65 -7.85 6.50
C GLY A 77 4.09 -8.24 6.89
N LYS A 78 4.47 -7.96 8.13
CA LYS A 78 5.84 -8.14 8.64
C LYS A 78 6.21 -9.60 8.92
N TYR A 79 5.23 -10.45 9.22
CA TYR A 79 5.45 -11.85 9.61
C TYR A 79 5.24 -12.81 8.46
N LYS A 80 5.88 -13.98 8.50
CA LYS A 80 5.85 -15.00 7.43
C LYS A 80 4.43 -15.29 6.94
N ASP A 81 3.48 -15.40 7.86
CA ASP A 81 2.08 -15.75 7.56
C ASP A 81 1.25 -14.54 7.09
N THR A 82 1.68 -13.31 7.43
CA THR A 82 1.03 -12.07 6.99
C THR A 82 1.68 -11.47 5.76
N ARG A 83 2.83 -11.98 5.26
CA ARG A 83 3.54 -11.45 4.08
C ARG A 83 2.74 -11.49 2.78
N ARG A 84 1.69 -12.31 2.71
CA ARG A 84 0.73 -12.37 1.59
C ARG A 84 -0.45 -11.41 1.74
N HIS A 85 -0.61 -10.84 2.93
CA HIS A 85 -1.61 -9.86 3.27
C HIS A 85 -0.94 -8.49 3.44
N GLY A 86 -1.70 -7.42 3.25
CA GLY A 86 -1.20 -6.07 3.38
C GLY A 86 -2.34 -5.11 3.68
N HIS A 87 -2.01 -3.97 4.25
CA HIS A 87 -2.97 -2.90 4.47
C HIS A 87 -2.81 -1.89 3.35
N MET A 88 -3.94 -1.41 2.83
CA MET A 88 -3.97 -0.33 1.86
C MET A 88 -4.64 0.87 2.52
N GLY A 89 -3.93 1.99 2.57
CA GLY A 89 -4.46 3.28 2.95
C GLY A 89 -4.67 4.14 1.70
N LEU A 90 -5.78 4.86 1.62
CA LEU A 90 -6.00 5.84 0.58
C LEU A 90 -6.71 7.06 1.16
N THR A 91 -6.06 8.21 1.04
CA THR A 91 -6.56 9.48 1.55
C THR A 91 -6.57 10.51 0.44
N THR A 92 -7.68 11.24 0.30
CA THR A 92 -7.85 12.30 -0.70
C THR A 92 -8.54 13.49 -0.06
N ILE A 93 -8.06 14.70 -0.35
CA ILE A 93 -8.71 15.95 0.08
C ILE A 93 -10.15 15.98 -0.46
N SER A 94 -11.11 16.38 0.39
CA SER A 94 -12.55 16.36 0.11
C SER A 94 -12.93 16.86 -1.28
N LYS A 95 -12.42 18.03 -1.70
CA LYS A 95 -12.75 18.66 -2.98
C LYS A 95 -12.36 17.86 -4.24
N TYR A 96 -11.51 16.84 -4.09
CA TYR A 96 -11.08 15.97 -5.21
C TYR A 96 -11.67 14.56 -5.12
N ARG A 97 -12.50 14.26 -4.11
CA ARG A 97 -13.18 12.96 -4.02
C ARG A 97 -14.21 12.80 -5.15
N GLY A 98 -14.52 11.55 -5.50
CA GLY A 98 -15.46 11.23 -6.58
C GLY A 98 -14.88 11.37 -8.00
N GLN A 99 -13.65 11.84 -8.15
CA GLN A 99 -13.00 12.06 -9.46
C GLN A 99 -12.14 10.88 -9.95
N GLY A 100 -12.26 9.71 -9.31
CA GLY A 100 -11.52 8.50 -9.70
C GLY A 100 -10.01 8.50 -9.37
N ILE A 101 -9.49 9.49 -8.64
CA ILE A 101 -8.05 9.58 -8.28
C ILE A 101 -7.56 8.35 -7.53
N GLY A 102 -8.35 7.84 -6.58
CA GLY A 102 -8.02 6.62 -5.84
C GLY A 102 -7.82 5.41 -6.75
N ARG A 103 -8.73 5.22 -7.71
CA ARG A 103 -8.62 4.15 -8.71
C ARG A 103 -7.35 4.29 -9.53
N ARG A 104 -7.02 5.51 -9.98
CA ARG A 104 -5.79 5.77 -10.74
C ARG A 104 -4.53 5.46 -9.93
N ILE A 105 -4.51 5.76 -8.62
CA ILE A 105 -3.39 5.42 -7.73
C ILE A 105 -3.22 3.90 -7.61
N ILE A 106 -4.31 3.16 -7.49
CA ILE A 106 -4.28 1.69 -7.40
C ILE A 106 -3.79 1.08 -8.71
N ASP A 107 -4.32 1.57 -9.83
CA ASP A 107 -4.02 1.04 -11.16
C ASP A 107 -2.58 1.36 -11.62
N SER A 108 -2.03 2.52 -11.22
CA SER A 108 -0.66 2.91 -11.57
C SER A 108 0.41 2.18 -10.76
N ARG A 109 0.03 1.45 -9.70
CA ARG A 109 0.98 0.78 -8.83
C ARG A 109 1.66 -0.39 -9.57
N PRO A 110 2.97 -0.58 -9.42
CA PRO A 110 3.62 -1.78 -9.92
C PRO A 110 2.95 -3.05 -9.35
N ARG A 111 2.46 -3.91 -10.24
CA ARG A 111 2.05 -5.27 -9.89
C ARG A 111 3.31 -6.11 -9.72
N LYS A 112 3.57 -6.64 -8.52
CA LYS A 112 4.61 -7.67 -8.38
C LYS A 112 4.15 -8.91 -9.17
N PRO A 113 5.03 -9.59 -9.92
CA PRO A 113 4.68 -10.84 -10.56
C PRO A 113 4.29 -11.85 -9.48
N GLU A 114 3.12 -12.47 -9.62
CA GLU A 114 2.71 -13.57 -8.76
C GLU A 114 3.75 -14.69 -8.88
N SER A 115 4.44 -15.00 -7.78
CA SER A 115 5.24 -16.20 -7.71
C SER A 115 4.29 -17.39 -7.76
N ARG A 116 4.12 -17.96 -8.96
CA ARG A 116 3.48 -19.28 -9.14
C ARG A 116 4.26 -20.30 -8.32
N THR A 117 3.75 -20.65 -7.15
CA THR A 117 4.19 -21.84 -6.42
C THR A 117 4.00 -23.02 -7.36
N LYS A 118 5.11 -23.68 -7.76
CA LYS A 118 5.07 -24.92 -8.53
C LYS A 118 4.34 -25.96 -7.68
N ASP A 119 3.17 -26.38 -8.14
CA ASP A 119 2.40 -27.48 -7.55
C ASP A 119 3.22 -28.78 -7.72
N HIS A 120 3.87 -29.23 -6.64
CA HIS A 120 4.63 -30.46 -6.62
C HIS A 120 3.65 -31.61 -6.38
N ARG A 121 2.86 -31.96 -7.40
CA ARG A 121 2.14 -33.25 -7.39
C ARG A 121 3.14 -34.36 -7.62
N SER A 122 3.53 -35.01 -6.52
CA SER A 122 4.13 -36.33 -6.50
C SER A 122 3.29 -37.28 -7.35
N ARG A 123 3.86 -37.76 -8.45
CA ARG A 123 3.37 -38.95 -9.15
C ARG A 123 3.62 -40.13 -8.20
N VAL A 124 2.56 -40.62 -7.57
CA VAL A 124 2.56 -41.95 -6.95
C VAL A 124 2.68 -42.96 -8.09
N SER A 125 3.88 -43.49 -8.30
CA SER A 125 4.09 -44.66 -9.14
C SER A 125 3.45 -45.87 -8.45
N ARG A 126 2.36 -46.39 -9.02
CA ARG A 126 1.77 -47.68 -8.67
C ARG A 126 2.75 -48.80 -9.04
N PRO A 127 2.91 -49.86 -8.23
CA PRO A 127 3.65 -51.04 -8.66
C PRO A 127 2.82 -51.82 -9.70
N GLU A 128 3.48 -52.28 -10.75
CA GLU A 128 2.91 -53.11 -11.80
C GLU A 128 2.48 -54.48 -11.25
N ARG A 129 1.27 -54.92 -11.64
CA ARG A 129 0.81 -56.29 -11.42
C ARG A 129 1.49 -57.18 -12.46
N ASN A 130 2.36 -58.07 -12.01
CA ASN A 130 2.76 -59.23 -12.80
C ASN A 130 1.59 -60.21 -12.89
N GLY A 131 1.01 -60.32 -14.08
CA GLY A 131 0.15 -61.41 -14.50
C GLY A 131 0.83 -62.19 -15.63
N GLN A 132 1.20 -63.44 -15.32
CA GLN A 132 1.25 -64.69 -16.13
C GLN A 132 1.41 -64.56 -17.67
N THR A 133 2.20 -65.38 -18.36
CA THR A 133 1.85 -66.80 -18.65
C THR A 133 3.02 -67.56 -19.32
N SER A 134 3.18 -68.83 -18.89
CA SER A 134 3.74 -70.07 -19.48
C SER A 134 4.76 -70.10 -20.63
N LEU A 135 5.78 -70.96 -20.45
CA LEU A 135 5.98 -72.21 -21.21
C LEU A 135 6.55 -73.29 -20.27
#